data_AF-A0A080M345-F1
#
_entry.id   AF-A0A080M345-F1
#
_cell.length_a   1.000
_cell.length_b   1.000
_cell.length_c   1.000
_cell.angle_alpha   90.00
_cell.angle_beta   90.00
_cell.angle_gamma   90.00
#
_symmetry.space_group_name_H-M   'P 1'
#
loop_
_entity.id
_entity.type
_entity.pdbx_description
1 polymer ?
#
loop_
_entity_poly.entity_id
_entity_poly.type
_entity_poly.pdbx_seq_one_letter_code
_entity_poly.pdbx_strand_id
1 'polypeptide(L)'
;MFRATVGSDDVEVTCPTIARWLGSRAIDSRLDWLAEGKRTLFSLLILSLAAMASSLPARADGLPVPLGELAKPGRLLMLRHAHAPGVGDPPNFVIGDCSTQRNLDASGRAQARQLGARLRAAGLTHARVFSSQWCRALETARLLDLGPVEPLPALNSFFERQDDRQRILDGLRAFLARLPIDGQPVILVTHQVVVNAFTEATPPAGGGSIFQINGSGAPKWLGTIPIETRGGS
;
A
#
# COMPACT_ATOMS: atom_id res chain seq x y z
N MET A 1 -14.47 -55.40 -60.52
CA MET A 1 -13.42 -55.00 -59.55
C MET A 1 -12.63 -53.89 -60.21
N PHE A 2 -12.78 -52.63 -59.77
CA PHE A 2 -12.16 -51.49 -60.46
C PHE A 2 -10.66 -51.37 -60.14
N ARG A 3 -9.85 -51.02 -61.14
CA ARG A 3 -8.45 -50.60 -61.01
C ARG A 3 -8.19 -49.43 -61.97
N ALA A 4 -7.22 -48.60 -61.59
CA ALA A 4 -6.74 -47.33 -62.15
C ALA A 4 -6.48 -47.30 -63.70
N THR A 5 -6.07 -46.20 -64.37
CA THR A 5 -5.05 -45.17 -64.01
C THR A 5 -4.97 -44.06 -65.10
N VAL A 6 -4.41 -42.88 -64.78
CA VAL A 6 -3.78 -41.86 -65.70
C VAL A 6 -4.75 -41.18 -66.71
N GLY A 7 -4.61 -39.92 -67.18
CA GLY A 7 -3.69 -38.78 -66.99
C GLY A 7 -4.43 -37.48 -67.40
N SER A 8 -3.86 -36.38 -67.94
CA SER A 8 -2.47 -35.90 -68.11
C SER A 8 -2.48 -34.46 -68.68
N ASP A 9 -1.62 -33.58 -68.15
CA ASP A 9 -0.91 -32.42 -68.73
C ASP A 9 -1.58 -31.37 -69.68
N ASP A 10 -1.48 -30.11 -69.24
CA ASP A 10 -0.94 -28.93 -69.96
C ASP A 10 -1.69 -28.08 -71.02
N VAL A 11 -1.20 -26.82 -71.05
CA VAL A 11 -1.23 -25.76 -72.09
C VAL A 11 -2.35 -24.70 -72.06
N GLU A 12 -1.97 -23.60 -71.41
CA GLU A 12 -2.37 -22.19 -71.55
C GLU A 12 -2.41 -21.65 -73.00
N VAL A 13 -3.35 -20.75 -73.30
CA VAL A 13 -3.32 -19.89 -74.52
C VAL A 13 -3.72 -18.45 -74.18
N THR A 14 -2.87 -17.49 -74.53
CA THR A 14 -3.09 -16.04 -74.39
C THR A 14 -3.06 -15.34 -75.76
N CYS A 15 -4.00 -14.41 -76.02
CA CYS A 15 -3.91 -13.22 -76.92
C CYS A 15 -5.31 -12.63 -77.23
N PRO A 16 -5.46 -11.38 -77.75
CA PRO A 16 -4.88 -10.14 -77.20
C PRO A 16 -5.87 -8.93 -77.23
N THR A 17 -5.47 -7.82 -76.59
CA THR A 17 -5.87 -6.40 -76.80
C THR A 17 -7.13 -6.01 -77.62
N ILE A 18 -8.08 -5.32 -76.98
CA ILE A 18 -8.81 -4.16 -77.56
C ILE A 18 -8.82 -3.01 -76.55
N ALA A 19 -8.73 -1.77 -77.03
CA ALA A 19 -8.51 -0.56 -76.23
C ALA A 19 -9.75 0.36 -76.10
N ARG A 20 -9.58 1.38 -75.23
CA ARG A 20 -10.29 2.68 -75.14
C ARG A 20 -11.65 2.80 -74.42
N TRP A 21 -11.55 3.42 -73.24
CA TRP A 21 -12.10 4.75 -72.93
C TRP A 21 -13.62 4.90 -72.73
N LEU A 22 -14.03 5.07 -71.46
CA LEU A 22 -14.77 6.25 -70.95
C LEU A 22 -14.84 6.14 -69.40
N GLY A 23 -14.69 7.26 -68.69
CA GLY A 23 -14.51 7.26 -67.23
C GLY A 23 -15.80 7.40 -66.41
N SER A 24 -15.76 7.00 -65.14
CA SER A 24 -16.84 7.25 -64.17
C SER A 24 -16.28 7.67 -62.79
N ARG A 25 -16.32 8.98 -62.51
CA ARG A 25 -15.99 9.57 -61.19
C ARG A 25 -17.13 9.37 -60.19
N ALA A 26 -17.53 8.12 -59.93
CA ALA A 26 -18.77 7.81 -59.19
C ALA A 26 -18.63 6.70 -58.12
N ILE A 27 -17.42 6.16 -57.90
CA ILE A 27 -17.20 5.03 -56.98
C ILE A 27 -16.56 5.48 -55.63
N ASP A 28 -15.77 6.56 -55.61
CA ASP A 28 -15.07 7.05 -54.40
C ASP A 28 -16.01 7.34 -53.22
N SER A 29 -17.03 8.19 -53.43
CA SER A 29 -17.78 8.82 -52.34
C SER A 29 -18.60 7.87 -51.45
N ARG A 30 -18.80 6.61 -51.85
CA ARG A 30 -19.45 5.58 -51.02
C ARG A 30 -18.48 4.86 -50.08
N LEU A 31 -17.19 4.82 -50.39
CA LEU A 31 -16.16 4.25 -49.52
C LEU A 31 -15.79 5.25 -48.40
N ASP A 32 -15.66 6.53 -48.74
CA ASP A 32 -15.38 7.61 -47.79
C ASP A 32 -16.42 7.68 -46.67
N TRP A 33 -17.72 7.60 -47.01
CA TRP A 33 -18.81 7.71 -46.03
C TRP A 33 -18.78 6.60 -44.97
N LEU A 34 -18.37 5.38 -45.36
CA LEU A 34 -18.18 4.25 -44.46
C LEU A 34 -16.90 4.36 -43.63
N ALA A 35 -15.88 5.09 -44.10
CA ALA A 35 -14.67 5.37 -43.34
C ALA A 35 -14.91 6.44 -42.25
N GLU A 36 -15.50 7.59 -42.61
CA GLU A 36 -15.79 8.70 -41.70
C GLU A 36 -16.73 8.30 -40.54
N GLY A 37 -17.79 7.53 -40.84
CA GLY A 37 -18.72 7.02 -39.81
C GLY A 37 -18.05 6.05 -38.83
N LYS A 38 -17.12 5.21 -39.31
CA LYS A 38 -16.35 4.30 -38.44
C LYS A 38 -15.31 5.05 -37.61
N ARG A 39 -14.66 6.08 -38.18
CA ARG A 39 -13.66 6.93 -37.50
C ARG A 39 -14.28 7.77 -36.37
N THR A 40 -15.50 8.29 -36.55
CA THR A 40 -16.23 9.00 -35.49
C THR A 40 -16.66 8.05 -34.36
N LEU A 41 -17.20 6.88 -34.68
CA LEU A 41 -17.57 5.88 -33.67
C LEU A 41 -16.34 5.34 -32.89
N PHE A 42 -15.21 5.08 -33.56
CA PHE A 42 -13.96 4.69 -32.88
C PHE A 42 -13.41 5.81 -31.98
N SER A 43 -13.47 7.07 -32.42
CA SER A 43 -13.01 8.22 -31.62
C SER A 43 -13.86 8.41 -30.35
N LEU A 44 -15.18 8.22 -30.44
CA LEU A 44 -16.09 8.29 -29.28
C LEU A 44 -15.90 7.09 -28.32
N LEU A 45 -15.58 5.90 -28.84
CA LEU A 45 -15.26 4.73 -28.03
C LEU A 45 -13.92 4.90 -27.29
N ILE A 46 -12.90 5.48 -27.95
CA ILE A 46 -11.60 5.79 -27.32
C ILE A 46 -11.75 6.89 -26.26
N LEU A 47 -12.53 7.94 -26.50
CA LEU A 47 -12.79 8.98 -25.49
C LEU A 47 -13.50 8.43 -24.25
N SER A 48 -14.49 7.55 -24.43
CA SER A 48 -15.23 6.95 -23.30
C SER A 48 -14.38 5.93 -22.52
N LEU A 49 -13.50 5.17 -23.19
CA LEU A 49 -12.57 4.27 -22.50
C LEU A 49 -11.47 5.05 -21.75
N ALA A 50 -10.98 6.16 -22.32
CA ALA A 50 -10.05 7.05 -21.65
C ALA A 50 -10.67 7.74 -20.41
N ALA A 51 -11.95 8.12 -20.47
CA ALA A 51 -12.68 8.70 -19.34
C ALA A 51 -12.83 7.72 -18.16
N MET A 52 -12.90 6.41 -18.41
CA MET A 52 -12.94 5.38 -17.36
C MET A 52 -11.57 5.07 -16.74
N ALA A 53 -10.46 5.30 -17.46
CA ALA A 53 -9.11 5.10 -16.96
C ALA A 53 -8.66 6.17 -15.93
N SER A 54 -9.30 7.34 -15.94
CA SER A 54 -9.00 8.48 -15.05
C SER A 54 -9.39 8.28 -13.59
N SER A 55 -10.08 7.18 -13.26
CA SER A 55 -10.64 6.91 -11.94
C SER A 55 -9.89 5.81 -11.16
N LEU A 56 -8.57 5.72 -11.33
CA LEU A 56 -7.75 5.05 -10.32
C LEU A 56 -7.82 5.86 -9.01
N PRO A 57 -8.37 5.33 -7.91
CA PRO A 57 -8.33 6.03 -6.64
C PRO A 57 -6.87 6.20 -6.24
N ALA A 58 -6.38 7.44 -6.27
CA ALA A 58 -5.08 7.77 -5.72
C ALA A 58 -5.07 7.28 -4.27
N ARG A 59 -4.12 6.40 -3.95
CA ARG A 59 -4.00 5.84 -2.61
C ARG A 59 -3.62 7.00 -1.70
N ALA A 60 -4.57 7.47 -0.88
CA ALA A 60 -4.38 8.64 -0.06
C ALA A 60 -3.36 8.34 1.03
N ASP A 61 -2.09 8.68 0.78
CA ASP A 61 -1.09 8.81 1.83
C ASP A 61 -1.61 9.85 2.82
N GLY A 62 -2.08 9.35 3.97
CA GLY A 62 -2.90 10.15 4.89
C GLY A 62 -2.18 11.42 5.32
N LEU A 63 -2.93 12.53 5.37
CA LEU A 63 -2.42 13.89 5.58
C LEU A 63 -1.27 13.95 6.60
N PRO A 64 -0.07 14.44 6.24
CA PRO A 64 1.02 14.60 7.19
C PRO A 64 0.68 15.60 8.29
N VAL A 65 0.80 15.16 9.54
CA VAL A 65 0.52 15.95 10.75
C VAL A 65 1.83 16.24 11.48
N PRO A 66 2.11 17.48 11.93
CA PRO A 66 3.34 17.80 12.65
C PRO A 66 3.54 16.94 13.90
N LEU A 67 4.78 16.49 14.16
CA LEU A 67 5.10 15.62 15.30
C LEU A 67 4.69 16.22 16.67
N GLY A 68 4.70 17.55 16.79
CA GLY A 68 4.27 18.26 18.01
C GLY A 68 2.79 18.07 18.35
N GLU A 69 1.97 17.58 17.41
CA GLU A 69 0.59 17.17 17.73
C GLU A 69 0.56 16.04 18.76
N LEU A 70 1.55 15.14 18.77
CA LEU A 70 1.63 14.03 19.74
C LEU A 70 1.96 14.49 21.17
N ALA A 71 2.52 15.69 21.36
CA ALA A 71 2.81 16.22 22.69
C ALA A 71 1.54 16.71 23.43
N LYS A 72 0.40 16.82 22.73
CA LYS A 72 -0.89 17.20 23.35
C LYS A 72 -1.48 16.02 24.14
N PRO A 73 -2.26 16.28 25.21
CA PRO A 73 -2.99 15.23 25.92
C PRO A 73 -3.97 14.47 25.02
N GLY A 74 -4.27 13.21 25.37
CA GLY A 74 -5.22 12.40 24.64
C GLY A 74 -4.77 12.00 23.23
N ARG A 75 -3.46 11.83 23.02
CA ARG A 75 -2.86 11.52 21.72
C ARG A 75 -2.22 10.14 21.69
N LEU A 76 -2.30 9.54 20.50
CA LEU A 76 -1.86 8.18 20.24
C LEU A 76 -1.04 8.15 18.95
N LEU A 77 0.15 7.54 18.98
CA LEU A 77 0.86 7.14 17.76
C LEU A 77 0.71 5.63 17.58
N MET A 78 0.20 5.18 16.45
CA MET A 78 0.36 3.78 16.01
C MET A 78 1.49 3.73 14.98
N LEU A 79 2.63 3.17 15.38
CA LEU A 79 3.88 3.16 14.64
C LEU A 79 4.16 1.77 14.06
N ARG A 80 4.42 1.68 12.76
CA ARG A 80 5.04 0.47 12.20
C ARG A 80 6.50 0.42 12.61
N HIS A 81 6.96 -0.75 13.07
CA HIS A 81 8.37 -1.00 13.41
C HIS A 81 9.35 -0.46 12.35
N ALA A 82 10.56 -0.09 12.78
CA ALA A 82 11.62 0.39 11.90
C ALA A 82 12.13 -0.70 10.94
N HIS A 83 13.05 -0.35 10.03
CA HIS A 83 13.49 -1.26 8.97
C HIS A 83 14.05 -2.60 9.48
N ALA A 84 13.51 -3.70 8.93
CA ALA A 84 13.89 -5.08 9.23
C ALA A 84 13.93 -5.85 7.90
N PRO A 85 15.12 -6.16 7.33
CA PRO A 85 15.25 -6.71 5.98
C PRO A 85 14.50 -8.02 5.77
N GLY A 86 13.75 -8.12 4.67
CA GLY A 86 12.92 -9.28 4.33
C GLY A 86 11.41 -9.07 4.55
N VAL A 87 10.63 -10.08 4.19
CA VAL A 87 9.16 -10.12 4.26
C VAL A 87 8.75 -11.32 5.12
N GLY A 88 7.62 -11.22 5.83
CA GLY A 88 7.14 -12.30 6.70
C GLY A 88 7.98 -12.45 7.98
N ASP A 89 7.93 -13.62 8.60
CA ASP A 89 8.79 -14.04 9.71
C ASP A 89 9.36 -15.45 9.44
N PRO A 90 10.51 -15.82 10.03
CA PRO A 90 11.04 -17.17 9.89
C PRO A 90 10.03 -18.22 10.38
N PRO A 91 9.94 -19.39 9.74
CA PRO A 91 9.03 -20.45 10.18
C PRO A 91 9.39 -20.88 11.61
N ASN A 92 8.36 -21.10 12.43
CA ASN A 92 8.48 -21.52 13.82
C ASN A 92 9.28 -20.57 14.74
N PHE A 93 9.32 -19.27 14.45
CA PHE A 93 9.92 -18.30 15.37
C PHE A 93 9.25 -18.34 16.76
N VAL A 94 10.03 -18.07 17.81
CA VAL A 94 9.60 -18.13 19.20
C VAL A 94 9.50 -16.73 19.78
N ILE A 95 8.34 -16.38 20.37
CA ILE A 95 8.17 -15.12 21.10
C ILE A 95 9.07 -15.13 22.33
N GLY A 96 9.91 -14.10 22.47
CA GLY A 96 10.92 -13.99 23.53
C GLY A 96 12.34 -14.39 23.09
N ASP A 97 12.49 -15.19 22.04
CA ASP A 97 13.79 -15.52 21.45
C ASP A 97 14.00 -14.79 20.11
N CYS A 98 14.78 -13.71 20.18
CA CYS A 98 15.09 -12.91 19.00
C CYS A 98 16.02 -13.61 18.00
N SER A 99 16.74 -14.68 18.38
CA SER A 99 17.62 -15.41 17.46
C SER A 99 16.82 -16.13 16.35
N THR A 100 15.56 -16.44 16.63
CA THR A 100 14.61 -17.10 15.71
C THR A 100 13.80 -16.13 14.84
N GLN A 101 13.93 -14.81 15.05
CA GLN A 101 13.04 -13.79 14.47
C GLN A 101 13.71 -12.91 13.41
N ARG A 102 12.91 -12.27 12.54
CA ARG A 102 13.39 -11.17 11.69
C ARG A 102 13.47 -9.87 12.50
N ASN A 103 14.71 -9.42 12.71
CA ASN A 103 15.07 -8.27 13.56
C ASN A 103 15.39 -6.99 12.77
N LEU A 104 15.63 -5.87 13.46
CA LEU A 104 16.13 -4.65 12.81
C LEU A 104 17.57 -4.84 12.33
N ASP A 105 17.91 -4.19 11.21
CA ASP A 105 19.30 -4.00 10.81
C ASP A 105 19.86 -2.69 11.40
N ALA A 106 21.08 -2.31 10.98
CA ALA A 106 21.69 -1.06 11.40
C ALA A 106 20.87 0.17 10.95
N SER A 107 20.23 0.11 9.77
CA SER A 107 19.43 1.21 9.23
C SER A 107 18.12 1.39 10.00
N GLY A 108 17.45 0.29 10.38
CA GLY A 108 16.26 0.31 11.22
C GLY A 108 16.55 0.81 12.63
N ARG A 109 17.68 0.42 13.22
CA ARG A 109 18.13 0.99 14.50
C ARG A 109 18.39 2.49 14.43
N ALA A 110 19.04 2.96 13.35
CA ALA A 110 19.26 4.39 13.13
C ALA A 110 17.93 5.14 12.96
N GLN A 111 17.02 4.62 12.13
CA GLN A 111 15.69 5.16 11.90
C GLN A 111 14.87 5.30 13.20
N ALA A 112 14.87 4.28 14.06
CA ALA A 112 14.16 4.32 15.33
C ALA A 112 14.71 5.41 16.26
N ARG A 113 16.04 5.51 16.42
CA ARG A 113 16.69 6.55 17.23
C ARG A 113 16.42 7.95 16.70
N GLN A 114 16.47 8.14 15.39
CA GLN A 114 16.21 9.41 14.73
C GLN A 114 14.76 9.87 14.92
N LEU A 115 13.79 8.96 14.78
CA LEU A 115 12.39 9.26 15.08
C LEU A 115 12.20 9.62 16.57
N GLY A 116 12.82 8.87 17.48
CA GLY A 116 12.81 9.18 18.92
C GLY A 116 13.34 10.58 19.23
N ALA A 117 14.50 10.93 18.65
CA ALA A 117 15.10 12.27 18.80
C ALA A 117 14.18 13.38 18.25
N ARG A 118 13.54 13.16 17.10
CA ARG A 118 12.57 14.10 16.51
C ARG A 118 11.30 14.26 17.34
N LEU A 119 10.80 13.18 17.94
CA LEU A 119 9.65 13.23 18.85
C LEU A 119 9.98 14.04 20.11
N ARG A 120 11.15 13.81 20.73
CA ARG A 120 11.65 14.60 21.87
C ARG A 120 11.82 16.08 21.51
N ALA A 121 12.44 16.37 20.37
CA ALA A 121 12.62 17.75 19.88
C ALA A 121 11.28 18.45 19.57
N ALA A 122 10.23 17.70 19.21
CA ALA A 122 8.88 18.19 19.02
C ALA A 122 8.06 18.33 20.33
N GLY A 123 8.69 18.14 21.50
CA GLY A 123 8.08 18.29 22.82
C GLY A 123 7.56 17.00 23.46
N LEU A 124 7.54 15.88 22.74
CA LEU A 124 7.17 14.59 23.31
C LEU A 124 8.38 13.96 24.02
N THR A 125 8.61 14.33 25.28
CA THR A 125 9.74 13.79 26.07
C THR A 125 9.42 12.48 26.80
N HIS A 126 8.15 12.27 27.16
CA HIS A 126 7.68 11.08 27.87
C HIS A 126 6.31 10.63 27.32
N ALA A 127 6.10 9.32 27.25
CA ALA A 127 4.86 8.69 26.82
C ALA A 127 4.68 7.32 27.49
N ARG A 128 3.45 6.79 27.48
CA ARG A 128 3.23 5.36 27.76
C ARG A 128 3.54 4.56 26.50
N VAL A 129 4.57 3.72 26.53
CA VAL A 129 5.04 2.99 25.34
C VAL A 129 4.65 1.52 25.42
N PHE A 130 3.84 1.08 24.46
CA PHE A 130 3.48 -0.32 24.26
C PHE A 130 4.05 -0.85 22.96
N SER A 131 4.35 -2.14 22.91
CA SER A 131 4.87 -2.75 21.69
C SER A 131 4.35 -4.17 21.46
N SER A 132 4.26 -4.58 20.20
CA SER A 132 4.17 -5.98 19.81
C SER A 132 5.32 -6.77 20.44
N GLN A 133 5.08 -8.03 20.78
CA GLN A 133 6.08 -8.93 21.35
C GLN A 133 7.18 -9.36 20.35
N TRP A 134 7.10 -8.93 19.08
CA TRP A 134 8.11 -9.20 18.06
C TRP A 134 9.35 -8.36 18.33
N CYS A 135 10.54 -8.97 18.24
CA CYS A 135 11.79 -8.34 18.64
C CYS A 135 12.08 -7.04 17.88
N ARG A 136 11.83 -6.98 16.56
CA ARG A 136 11.94 -5.72 15.79
C ARG A 136 11.05 -4.58 16.29
N ALA A 137 9.86 -4.89 16.82
CA ALA A 137 8.95 -3.89 17.37
C ALA A 137 9.35 -3.47 18.79
N LEU A 138 9.79 -4.43 19.63
CA LEU A 138 10.35 -4.15 20.95
C LEU A 138 11.63 -3.30 20.86
N GLU A 139 12.53 -3.64 19.95
CA GLU A 139 13.76 -2.90 19.67
C GLU A 139 13.46 -1.49 19.16
N THR A 140 12.52 -1.35 18.20
CA THR A 140 12.06 -0.03 17.74
C THR A 140 11.54 0.80 18.92
N ALA A 141 10.63 0.25 19.73
CA ALA A 141 10.02 0.96 20.87
C ALA A 141 11.05 1.42 21.91
N ARG A 142 12.04 0.58 22.24
CA ARG A 142 13.13 0.94 23.15
C ARG A 142 14.01 2.05 22.57
N LEU A 143 14.33 1.97 21.28
CA LEU A 143 15.18 2.96 20.59
C LEU A 143 14.48 4.30 20.34
N LEU A 144 13.14 4.37 20.45
CA LEU A 144 12.45 5.64 20.52
C LEU A 144 12.83 6.43 21.77
N ASP A 145 13.15 5.76 22.90
CA ASP A 145 13.59 6.39 24.15
C ASP A 145 12.60 7.46 24.67
N LEU A 146 11.35 7.02 24.90
CA LEU A 146 10.22 7.86 25.36
C LEU A 146 9.58 7.37 26.67
N GLY A 147 10.15 6.32 27.28
CA GLY A 147 9.63 5.69 28.50
C GLY A 147 9.80 4.17 28.52
N PRO A 148 9.41 3.51 29.62
CA PRO A 148 9.41 2.05 29.71
C PRO A 148 8.51 1.41 28.64
N VAL A 149 8.95 0.28 28.08
CA VAL A 149 8.22 -0.45 27.01
C VAL A 149 7.47 -1.64 27.59
N GLU A 150 6.14 -1.59 27.54
CA GLU A 150 5.23 -2.66 27.95
C GLU A 150 4.86 -3.56 26.74
N PRO A 151 5.17 -4.87 26.74
CA PRO A 151 4.72 -5.78 25.68
C PRO A 151 3.20 -6.00 25.73
N LEU A 152 2.51 -5.75 24.61
CA LEU A 152 1.06 -5.89 24.47
C LEU A 152 0.73 -6.89 23.35
N PRO A 153 0.24 -8.11 23.66
CA PRO A 153 -0.07 -9.13 22.65
C PRO A 153 -1.08 -8.69 21.58
N ALA A 154 -1.94 -7.71 21.89
CA ALA A 154 -2.89 -7.11 20.95
C ALA A 154 -2.24 -6.20 19.86
N LEU A 155 -0.93 -5.96 19.93
CA LEU A 155 -0.17 -5.27 18.88
C LEU A 155 0.54 -6.24 17.92
N ASN A 156 0.40 -7.55 18.10
CA ASN A 156 1.10 -8.56 17.32
C ASN A 156 0.65 -8.62 15.85
N SER A 157 1.56 -9.09 14.99
CA SER A 157 1.26 -9.26 13.57
C SER A 157 0.31 -10.43 13.35
N PHE A 158 -0.71 -10.22 12.52
CA PHE A 158 -1.54 -11.29 11.94
C PHE A 158 -1.20 -11.55 10.46
N PHE A 159 -0.09 -11.01 9.92
CA PHE A 159 0.25 -11.08 8.49
C PHE A 159 0.30 -12.52 7.94
N GLU A 160 1.01 -13.42 8.62
CA GLU A 160 1.04 -14.88 8.32
C GLU A 160 0.05 -15.69 9.17
N ARG A 161 -0.76 -15.01 10.00
CA ARG A 161 -1.66 -15.61 11.00
C ARG A 161 -3.04 -14.94 10.90
N GLN A 162 -3.65 -15.00 9.72
CA GLN A 162 -4.87 -14.24 9.43
C GLN A 162 -6.05 -14.64 10.33
N ASP A 163 -6.11 -15.89 10.79
CA ASP A 163 -7.13 -16.37 11.73
C ASP A 163 -7.10 -15.62 13.09
N ASP A 164 -5.93 -15.11 13.47
CA ASP A 164 -5.77 -14.28 14.68
C ASP A 164 -6.25 -12.84 14.52
N ARG A 165 -6.54 -12.38 13.29
CA ARG A 165 -6.88 -10.98 12.97
C ARG A 165 -7.99 -10.45 13.87
N GLN A 166 -9.11 -11.16 13.98
CA GLN A 166 -10.26 -10.70 14.75
C GLN A 166 -9.91 -10.58 16.24
N ARG A 167 -9.31 -11.64 16.81
CA ARG A 167 -8.88 -11.70 18.21
C ARG A 167 -7.87 -10.60 18.58
N ILE A 168 -6.93 -10.30 17.68
CA ILE A 168 -5.93 -9.23 17.87
C ILE A 168 -6.59 -7.85 17.81
N LEU A 169 -7.42 -7.59 16.80
CA LEU A 169 -8.08 -6.30 16.63
C LEU A 169 -9.10 -6.01 17.74
N ASP A 170 -9.83 -7.00 18.22
CA ASP A 170 -10.78 -6.82 19.34
C ASP A 170 -10.06 -6.59 20.67
N GLY A 171 -8.97 -7.32 20.92
CA GLY A 171 -8.08 -7.04 22.06
C GLY A 171 -7.50 -5.63 22.02
N LEU A 172 -7.16 -5.12 20.83
CA LEU A 172 -6.64 -3.77 20.65
C LEU A 172 -7.74 -2.71 20.83
N ARG A 173 -8.95 -2.92 20.29
CA ARG A 173 -10.12 -2.06 20.54
C ARG A 173 -10.44 -1.99 22.04
N ALA A 174 -10.45 -3.12 22.74
CA ALA A 174 -10.69 -3.18 24.18
C ALA A 174 -9.56 -2.55 25.02
N PHE A 175 -8.35 -2.46 24.50
CA PHE A 175 -7.26 -1.67 25.09
C PHE A 175 -7.48 -0.16 24.85
N LEU A 176 -7.74 0.24 23.60
CA LEU A 176 -7.92 1.63 23.20
C LEU A 176 -9.10 2.31 23.92
N ALA A 177 -10.21 1.59 24.10
CA ALA A 177 -11.40 2.07 24.81
C ALA A 177 -11.15 2.39 26.30
N ARG A 178 -10.07 1.85 26.90
CA ARG A 178 -9.69 2.09 28.30
C ARG A 178 -8.62 3.17 28.47
N LEU A 179 -8.18 3.82 27.38
CA LEU A 179 -7.24 4.92 27.48
C LEU A 179 -7.97 6.22 27.90
N PRO A 180 -7.43 6.99 28.86
CA PRO A 180 -7.98 8.29 29.24
C PRO A 180 -7.94 9.28 28.06
N ILE A 181 -9.05 9.98 27.83
CA ILE A 181 -9.24 10.92 26.71
C ILE A 181 -8.35 12.17 26.78
N ASP A 182 -7.84 12.47 27.97
CA ASP A 182 -7.06 13.64 28.36
C ASP A 182 -5.73 13.24 29.05
N GLY A 183 -5.38 11.96 29.04
CA GLY A 183 -4.16 11.46 29.67
C GLY A 183 -2.89 11.71 28.86
N GLN A 184 -1.78 11.22 29.40
CA GLN A 184 -0.48 11.26 28.73
C GLN A 184 -0.51 10.64 27.33
N PRO A 185 0.32 11.12 26.39
CA PRO A 185 0.47 10.51 25.09
C PRO A 185 0.85 9.03 25.16
N VAL A 186 0.35 8.25 24.20
CA VAL A 186 0.54 6.81 24.12
C VAL A 186 1.21 6.45 22.79
N ILE A 187 2.24 5.60 22.82
CA ILE A 187 2.94 5.09 21.64
C ILE A 187 2.68 3.59 21.54
N LEU A 188 2.16 3.13 20.40
CA LEU A 188 1.91 1.72 20.09
C LEU A 188 2.80 1.30 18.93
N VAL A 189 3.84 0.49 19.18
CA VAL A 189 4.73 -0.01 18.13
C VAL A 189 4.28 -1.39 17.66
N THR A 190 3.98 -1.51 16.37
CA THR A 190 3.29 -2.65 15.77
C THR A 190 3.74 -2.87 14.31
N HIS A 191 2.89 -3.50 13.49
CA HIS A 191 3.16 -3.93 12.13
C HIS A 191 2.19 -3.27 11.15
N GLN A 192 2.55 -3.20 9.87
CA GLN A 192 1.75 -2.56 8.83
C GLN A 192 0.28 -3.01 8.83
N VAL A 193 0.04 -4.33 8.92
CA VAL A 193 -1.32 -4.90 8.88
C VAL A 193 -2.22 -4.42 10.02
N VAL A 194 -1.64 -4.12 11.19
CA VAL A 194 -2.40 -3.59 12.34
C VAL A 194 -2.72 -2.12 12.12
N VAL A 195 -1.77 -1.29 11.66
CA VAL A 195 -2.03 0.13 11.37
C VAL A 195 -3.12 0.28 10.30
N ASN A 196 -3.00 -0.48 9.21
CA ASN A 196 -3.97 -0.53 8.11
C ASN A 196 -5.38 -1.01 8.54
N ALA A 197 -5.57 -1.55 9.75
CA ALA A 197 -6.89 -1.90 10.28
C ALA A 197 -7.59 -0.73 10.99
N PHE A 198 -6.89 0.39 11.22
CA PHE A 198 -7.39 1.62 11.84
C PHE A 198 -7.21 2.86 10.94
N THR A 199 -6.54 2.73 9.79
CA THR A 199 -6.25 3.84 8.87
C THR A 199 -6.32 3.41 7.42
N GLU A 200 -6.60 4.35 6.52
CA GLU A 200 -6.52 4.16 5.07
C GLU A 200 -5.07 4.23 4.55
N ALA A 201 -4.17 4.84 5.32
CA ALA A 201 -2.74 4.90 5.02
C ALA A 201 -2.05 3.53 5.15
N THR A 202 -0.92 3.38 4.44
CA THR A 202 -0.03 2.21 4.55
C THR A 202 1.37 2.69 4.93
N PRO A 203 1.74 2.75 6.22
CA PRO A 203 2.99 3.37 6.64
C PRO A 203 4.22 2.59 6.15
N PRO A 204 5.29 3.27 5.69
CA PRO A 204 6.59 2.63 5.48
C PRO A 204 7.18 2.16 6.81
N ALA A 205 8.26 1.38 6.79
CA ALA A 205 8.97 1.01 8.01
C ALA A 205 9.40 2.29 8.76
N GLY A 206 9.19 2.35 10.08
CA GLY A 206 9.41 3.55 10.89
C GLY A 206 8.39 4.68 10.67
N GLY A 207 7.38 4.47 9.83
CA GLY A 207 6.23 5.37 9.65
C GLY A 207 5.05 4.99 10.55
N GLY A 208 4.14 5.95 10.78
CA GLY A 208 3.03 5.76 11.69
C GLY A 208 1.92 6.80 11.54
N SER A 209 0.87 6.61 12.32
CA SER A 209 -0.37 7.38 12.26
C SER A 209 -0.74 7.97 13.61
N ILE A 210 -1.12 9.26 13.62
CA ILE A 210 -1.52 9.99 14.82
C ILE A 210 -3.05 9.89 14.96
N PHE A 211 -3.52 9.63 16.18
CA PHE A 211 -4.93 9.62 16.55
C PHE A 211 -5.21 10.47 17.79
N GLN A 212 -6.45 10.95 17.89
CA GLN A 212 -7.04 11.49 19.10
C GLN A 212 -7.85 10.40 19.81
N ILE A 213 -7.55 10.16 21.08
CA ILE A 213 -8.27 9.23 21.95
C ILE A 213 -9.66 9.82 22.22
N ASN A 214 -10.70 8.99 22.14
CA ASN A 214 -12.11 9.40 22.23
C ASN A 214 -12.95 8.51 23.16
N GLY A 215 -12.32 7.69 24.01
CA GLY A 215 -13.00 6.76 24.93
C GLY A 215 -13.62 5.53 24.26
N SER A 216 -13.32 5.29 22.98
CA SER A 216 -13.81 4.13 22.22
C SER A 216 -12.67 3.25 21.70
N GLY A 217 -13.02 2.07 21.22
CA GLY A 217 -12.07 1.19 20.53
C GLY A 217 -11.63 1.70 19.14
N ALA A 218 -12.22 2.78 18.64
CA ALA A 218 -11.92 3.39 17.35
C ALA A 218 -11.54 4.88 17.55
N PRO A 219 -10.29 5.18 17.97
CA PRO A 219 -9.83 6.55 18.15
C PRO A 219 -9.85 7.31 16.82
N LYS A 220 -10.07 8.63 16.87
CA LYS A 220 -10.18 9.46 15.66
C LYS A 220 -8.81 9.59 15.01
N TRP A 221 -8.64 9.01 13.82
CA TRP A 221 -7.43 9.21 13.02
C TRP A 221 -7.28 10.67 12.60
N LEU A 222 -6.09 11.25 12.80
CA LEU A 222 -5.78 12.65 12.46
C LEU A 222 -4.90 12.76 11.21
N GLY A 223 -4.09 11.74 10.91
CA GLY A 223 -3.16 11.74 9.79
C GLY A 223 -1.91 10.88 10.04
N THR A 224 -0.87 11.07 9.22
CA THR A 224 0.40 10.34 9.33
C THR A 224 1.51 11.21 9.95
N ILE A 225 2.56 10.59 10.50
CA ILE A 225 3.78 11.31 10.88
C ILE A 225 4.60 11.66 9.63
N PRO A 226 5.33 12.79 9.59
CA PRO A 226 6.15 13.14 8.44
C PRO A 226 7.34 12.20 8.33
N ILE A 227 7.36 11.40 7.26
CA ILE A 227 8.50 10.55 6.91
C ILE A 227 9.60 11.45 6.35
N GLU A 228 10.84 11.23 6.78
CA GLU A 228 11.96 11.82 6.05
C GLU A 228 12.11 11.09 4.72
N THR A 229 11.90 11.82 3.63
CA THR A 229 12.56 11.47 2.38
C THR A 229 14.06 11.50 2.65
N ARG A 230 14.81 10.50 2.18
CA ARG A 230 16.27 10.61 2.15
C ARG A 230 16.58 11.83 1.29
N GLY A 231 17.12 12.89 1.91
CA GLY A 231 17.67 14.01 1.17
C GLY A 231 18.68 13.46 0.17
N GLY A 232 18.55 13.85 -1.09
CA GLY A 232 19.57 13.55 -2.09
C GLY A 232 20.87 14.22 -1.65
N SER A 233 21.89 13.39 -1.46
CA SER A 233 23.30 13.79 -1.43
C SER A 233 23.74 14.30 -2.80
#